data_AF-A0A2N1NFN9-F1
#
_entry.id   AF-A0A2N1NFN9-F1
#
_cell.length_a   1.000
_cell.length_b   1.000
_cell.length_c   1.000
_cell.angle_alpha   90.00
_cell.angle_beta   90.00
_cell.angle_gamma   90.00
#
_symmetry.space_group_name_H-M   'P 1'
#
loop_
_entity.id
_entity.type
_entity.pdbx_description
1 polymer ?
#
loop_
_entity_poly.entity_id
_entity_poly.type
_entity_poly.pdbx_seq_one_letter_code
_entity_poly.pdbx_strand_id
1 'polypeptide(L)'
;VTSPELELALKEFILNYQYRIILSDAILVEKAKLLANGLGVPENMLQFSSGWLQGFKKHNGICQEKLQEEAASANEAAIIETLPLLHNKCANYPLERIYNIDETGLF
;
A
#
# COMPACT_ATOMS: atom_id res chain seq x y z
N VAL A 1 14.48 -21.59 11.49
CA VAL A 1 15.01 -20.83 12.66
C VAL A 1 15.02 -19.37 12.24
N THR A 2 14.08 -18.57 12.73
CA THR A 2 14.09 -17.12 12.53
C THR A 2 15.06 -16.50 13.53
N SER A 3 15.93 -15.60 13.08
CA SER A 3 16.78 -14.81 13.97
C SER A 3 15.90 -13.80 14.73
N PRO A 4 15.81 -13.85 16.08
CA PRO A 4 14.98 -12.93 16.86
C PRO A 4 15.37 -11.46 16.65
N GLU A 5 16.67 -11.20 16.45
CA GLU A 5 17.20 -9.85 16.21
C GLU A 5 16.73 -9.28 14.87
N LEU A 6 16.72 -10.11 13.82
CA LEU A 6 16.20 -9.72 12.51
C LEU A 6 14.69 -9.45 12.57
N GLU A 7 13.96 -10.30 13.29
CA GLU A 7 12.52 -10.14 13.46
C GLU A 7 12.18 -8.83 14.19
N LEU A 8 12.90 -8.51 15.26
CA LEU A 8 12.74 -7.26 16.00
C LEU A 8 13.08 -6.04 15.11
N ALA A 9 14.22 -6.06 14.42
CA ALA A 9 14.65 -4.94 13.58
C ALA A 9 13.65 -4.66 12.43
N LEU A 10 13.11 -5.72 11.81
CA LEU A 10 12.11 -5.56 10.75
C LEU A 10 10.79 -5.02 11.29
N LYS A 11 10.38 -5.46 12.49
CA LYS A 11 9.18 -4.94 13.16
C LYS A 11 9.33 -3.44 13.48
N GLU A 12 10.46 -3.03 14.05
CA GLU A 12 10.75 -1.62 14.32
C GLU A 12 10.75 -0.79 13.04
N PHE A 13 11.29 -1.31 11.94
CA PHE A 13 11.22 -0.63 10.65
C PHE A 13 9.77 -0.41 10.21
N ILE A 14 8.91 -1.42 10.29
CA ILE A 14 7.50 -1.28 9.90
C ILE A 14 6.80 -0.24 10.78
N LEU A 15 6.98 -0.30 12.09
CA LEU A 15 6.35 0.63 13.02
C LEU A 15 6.73 2.10 12.76
N ASN A 16 7.98 2.35 12.38
CA ASN A 16 8.48 3.70 12.08
C ASN A 16 7.99 4.27 10.74
N TYR A 17 7.64 3.43 9.78
CA TYR A 17 7.36 3.83 8.39
C TYR A 17 5.92 3.59 7.93
N GLN A 18 5.12 2.81 8.66
CA GLN A 18 3.75 2.44 8.27
C GLN A 18 2.82 3.64 7.99
N TYR A 19 3.06 4.80 8.62
CA TYR A 19 2.26 6.01 8.42
C TYR A 19 2.89 7.02 7.44
N ARG A 20 4.06 6.70 6.88
CA ARG A 20 4.83 7.61 6.01
C ARG A 20 4.84 7.14 4.56
N ILE A 21 4.86 5.83 4.35
CA ILE A 21 4.96 5.21 3.03
C ILE A 21 4.14 3.92 2.99
N ILE A 22 3.70 3.57 1.78
CA ILE A 22 3.09 2.27 1.51
C ILE A 22 4.18 1.19 1.58
N LEU A 23 4.08 0.30 2.56
CA LEU A 23 5.02 -0.81 2.75
C LEU A 23 4.52 -2.08 2.03
N SER A 24 4.90 -2.21 0.76
CA SER A 24 4.58 -3.42 -0.02
C SER A 24 5.42 -4.63 0.42
N ASP A 25 4.92 -5.83 0.13
CA ASP A 25 5.62 -7.08 0.46
C ASP A 25 7.03 -7.15 -0.13
N ALA A 26 7.24 -6.59 -1.33
CA ALA A 26 8.55 -6.50 -1.95
C ALA A 26 9.51 -5.59 -1.15
N ILE A 27 9.04 -4.44 -0.68
CA ILE A 27 9.83 -3.54 0.17
C ILE A 27 10.23 -4.23 1.47
N LEU A 28 9.29 -4.96 2.09
CA LEU A 28 9.55 -5.69 3.33
C LEU A 28 10.59 -6.80 3.14
N VAL A 29 10.52 -7.54 2.03
CA VAL A 29 11.50 -8.59 1.70
C VAL A 29 12.89 -8.00 1.46
N GLU A 30 13.00 -6.94 0.66
CA GLU A 30 14.30 -6.31 0.39
C GLU A 30 14.89 -5.69 1.67
N LYS A 31 14.05 -5.05 2.49
CA LYS A 31 14.51 -4.53 3.78
C LYS A 31 14.99 -5.65 4.71
N ALA A 32 14.28 -6.79 4.75
CA ALA A 32 14.69 -7.93 5.56
C ALA A 32 16.05 -8.50 5.13
N LYS A 33 16.32 -8.59 3.81
CA LYS A 33 17.63 -9.01 3.29
C LYS A 33 18.74 -8.04 3.71
N LEU A 34 18.50 -6.73 3.58
CA LEU A 34 19.47 -5.71 4.00
C LEU A 34 19.78 -5.80 5.50
N LEU A 35 18.77 -6.00 6.34
CA LEU A 35 18.93 -6.18 7.78
C LEU A 35 19.68 -7.47 8.10
N ALA A 36 19.35 -8.57 7.43
CA ALA A 36 20.03 -9.86 7.61
C ALA A 36 21.54 -9.76 7.28
N ASN A 37 21.87 -9.11 6.16
CA ASN A 37 23.26 -8.86 5.78
C ASN A 37 23.99 -7.99 6.81
N GLY A 38 23.34 -6.93 7.31
CA GLY A 38 23.91 -6.07 8.36
C GLY A 38 24.11 -6.76 9.71
N LEU A 39 23.29 -7.77 10.03
CA LEU A 39 23.38 -8.59 11.23
C LEU A 39 24.29 -9.81 11.07
N GLY A 40 24.89 -10.02 9.89
CA GLY A 40 25.75 -11.18 9.61
C GLY A 40 24.99 -12.51 9.55
N VAL A 41 23.68 -12.48 9.29
CA VAL A 41 22.87 -13.68 9.10
C VAL A 41 23.22 -14.32 7.75
N PRO A 42 23.60 -15.61 7.69
CA PRO A 42 23.96 -16.27 6.45
C PRO A 42 22.78 -16.32 5.45
N GLU A 43 23.05 -16.05 4.17
CA GLU A 43 22.01 -16.06 3.10
C GLU A 43 21.28 -17.40 2.97
N ASN A 44 21.93 -18.50 3.32
CA ASN A 44 21.35 -19.84 3.27
C ASN A 44 20.51 -20.20 4.51
N MET A 45 20.54 -19.38 5.56
CA MET A 45 19.84 -19.65 6.83
C MET A 45 18.35 -19.33 6.75
N LEU A 46 17.97 -18.33 5.94
CA LEU A 46 16.60 -17.84 5.82
C LEU A 46 16.23 -17.67 4.35
N GLN A 47 15.20 -18.40 3.92
CA GLN A 47 14.54 -18.13 2.66
C GLN A 47 13.51 -17.01 2.90
N PHE A 48 13.76 -15.84 2.32
CA PHE A 48 12.82 -14.71 2.28
C PHE A 48 11.66 -14.96 1.32
N SER A 49 11.02 -16.11 1.47
CA SER A 49 9.87 -16.53 0.67
C SER A 49 8.60 -15.77 1.09
N SER A 50 7.59 -15.81 0.23
CA SER A 50 6.25 -15.30 0.57
C SER A 50 5.68 -15.95 1.82
N GLY A 51 5.92 -17.26 2.00
CA GLY A 51 5.48 -18.00 3.19
C GLY A 51 6.15 -17.54 4.48
N TRP A 52 7.45 -17.21 4.43
CA TRP A 52 8.15 -16.63 5.57
C TRP A 52 7.56 -15.26 5.94
N LEU A 53 7.35 -14.38 4.95
CA LEU A 53 6.79 -13.05 5.20
C LEU A 53 5.36 -13.13 5.77
N GLN A 54 4.53 -14.03 5.25
CA GLN A 54 3.19 -14.30 5.79
C GLN A 54 3.25 -14.74 7.26
N GLY A 55 4.17 -15.65 7.60
CA GLY A 55 4.40 -16.08 8.97
C GLY A 55 4.84 -14.94 9.89
N PHE A 56 5.81 -14.12 9.44
CA PHE A 56 6.28 -12.94 10.15
C PHE A 56 5.14 -11.95 10.43
N LYS A 57 4.34 -11.63 9.41
CA LYS A 57 3.19 -10.73 9.54
C LYS A 57 2.17 -11.27 10.54
N LYS A 58 1.82 -12.56 10.42
CA LYS A 58 0.87 -13.22 11.32
C LYS A 58 1.34 -13.22 12.77
N HIS A 59 2.62 -13.53 13.01
CA HIS A 59 3.20 -13.53 14.34
C HIS A 59 3.22 -12.13 14.98
N ASN A 60 3.42 -11.10 14.17
CA ASN A 60 3.52 -9.72 14.63
C ASN A 60 2.21 -8.92 14.53
N GLY A 61 1.09 -9.54 14.14
CA GLY A 61 -0.20 -8.88 13.98
C GLY A 61 -0.25 -7.82 12.88
N ILE A 62 0.60 -7.96 11.85
CA ILE A 62 0.69 -7.00 10.74
C ILE A 62 -0.34 -7.36 9.68
N CYS A 63 -1.28 -6.46 9.44
CA CYS A 63 -2.34 -6.61 8.45
C CYS A 63 -2.09 -5.73 7.22
N GLN A 64 -2.57 -6.17 6.06
CA GLN A 64 -2.67 -5.32 4.89
C GLN A 64 -3.96 -4.50 4.97
N GLU A 65 -3.86 -3.19 4.82
CA GLU A 65 -5.00 -2.30 4.70
C GLU A 65 -5.20 -1.89 3.23
N LYS A 66 -6.46 -1.81 2.79
CA LYS A 66 -6.78 -1.21 1.50
C LYS A 66 -6.66 0.30 1.66
N LEU A 67 -5.72 0.89 0.93
CA LEU A 67 -5.61 2.34 0.81
C LEU A 67 -6.78 2.86 -0.03
N GLN A 68 -7.76 3.49 0.64
CA GLN A 68 -8.77 4.32 0.01
C GLN A 68 -8.27 5.77 0.01
N GLU A 69 -7.25 6.06 -0.81
CA GLU A 69 -6.47 7.30 -0.67
C GLU A 69 -7.21 8.58 -1.11
N GLU A 70 -8.23 8.51 -1.97
CA GLU A 70 -8.82 9.75 -2.53
C GLU A 70 -10.27 10.01 -2.15
N ALA A 71 -11.11 8.97 -2.09
CA ALA A 71 -12.54 9.15 -1.82
C ALA A 71 -12.82 9.72 -0.43
N ALA A 72 -11.99 9.38 0.57
CA ALA A 72 -12.23 9.73 1.97
C ALA A 72 -11.79 11.16 2.35
N SER A 73 -10.94 11.82 1.54
CA SER A 73 -10.47 13.21 1.79
C SER A 73 -11.28 14.26 1.04
N ALA A 74 -12.24 13.85 0.22
CA ALA A 74 -12.98 14.76 -0.63
C ALA A 74 -13.96 15.61 0.20
N ASN A 75 -13.97 16.91 -0.02
CA ASN A 75 -14.89 17.82 0.66
C ASN A 75 -16.30 17.66 0.08
N GLU A 76 -17.17 16.94 0.79
CA GLU A 76 -18.55 16.69 0.38
C GLU A 76 -19.33 17.98 0.07
N ALA A 77 -19.10 19.05 0.84
CA ALA A 77 -19.77 20.33 0.60
C ALA A 77 -19.31 20.97 -0.73
N ALA A 78 -18.01 20.89 -1.04
CA ALA A 78 -17.47 21.36 -2.32
C ALA A 78 -17.99 20.50 -3.49
N ILE A 79 -18.18 19.20 -3.30
CA ILE A 79 -18.78 18.31 -4.31
C ILE A 79 -20.23 18.71 -4.58
N ILE A 80 -21.03 18.94 -3.53
CA ILE A 80 -22.45 19.33 -3.68
C ILE A 80 -22.58 20.65 -4.44
N GLU A 81 -21.70 21.62 -4.18
CA GLU A 81 -21.70 22.91 -4.89
C GLU A 81 -21.25 22.79 -6.35
N THR A 82 -20.24 21.96 -6.63
CA THR A 82 -19.60 21.89 -7.96
C THR A 82 -20.28 20.91 -8.93
N LEU A 83 -20.99 19.89 -8.44
CA LEU A 83 -21.68 18.90 -9.26
C LEU A 83 -22.69 19.50 -10.25
N PRO A 84 -23.60 20.42 -9.84
CA PRO A 84 -24.54 21.05 -10.76
C PRO A 84 -23.84 21.86 -11.86
N LEU A 85 -22.72 22.52 -11.54
CA LEU A 85 -21.92 23.28 -12.51
C LEU A 85 -21.27 22.36 -13.54
N LEU A 86 -20.76 21.21 -13.10
CA LEU A 86 -20.21 20.19 -13.98
C LEU A 86 -21.28 19.62 -14.92
N HIS A 87 -22.45 19.24 -14.38
CA HIS A 87 -23.57 18.76 -15.17
C HIS A 87 -24.03 19.78 -16.22
N ASN A 88 -24.11 21.06 -15.86
CA ASN A 88 -24.47 22.11 -16.81
C ASN A 88 -23.44 22.23 -17.94
N LYS A 89 -22.14 22.15 -17.62
CA LYS A 89 -21.09 22.13 -18.64
C LYS A 89 -21.20 20.92 -19.56
N CYS A 90 -21.41 19.72 -19.01
CA CYS A 90 -21.59 18.49 -19.77
C CYS A 90 -22.82 18.52 -20.68
N ALA A 91 -23.92 19.14 -20.24
CA ALA A 91 -25.15 19.27 -21.04
C ALA A 91 -24.97 20.06 -22.34
N ASN A 92 -23.91 20.86 -22.47
CA ASN A 92 -23.58 21.58 -23.71
C ASN A 92 -22.93 20.69 -24.78
N TYR A 93 -22.62 19.44 -24.45
CA TYR A 93 -22.02 18.48 -25.37
C TYR A 93 -22.99 17.32 -25.63
N PRO A 94 -23.07 16.82 -26.87
CA PRO A 94 -23.78 15.57 -27.14
C PRO A 94 -23.06 14.41 -26.44
N LEU A 95 -23.82 13.38 -26.05
CA LEU A 95 -23.31 12.22 -25.29
C LEU A 95 -22.11 11.55 -25.96
N GLU A 96 -22.07 11.51 -27.29
CA GLU A 96 -20.99 10.95 -28.11
C GLU A 96 -19.63 11.64 -27.89
N ARG A 97 -19.63 12.84 -27.29
CA ARG A 97 -18.44 13.64 -26.97
C ARG A 97 -18.12 13.70 -25.47
N ILE A 98 -18.85 12.93 -24.66
CA ILE A 98 -18.60 12.80 -23.22
C ILE A 98 -17.96 11.44 -22.98
N TYR A 99 -16.65 11.43 -22.78
CA TYR A 99 -15.89 10.21 -22.54
C TYR A 99 -15.64 10.04 -21.05
N ASN A 100 -15.89 8.84 -20.54
CA ASN A 100 -15.44 8.45 -19.21
C ASN A 100 -13.96 8.03 -19.31
N ILE A 101 -13.10 8.64 -18.50
CA ILE A 101 -11.70 8.23 -18.31
C ILE A 101 -11.53 7.96 -16.82
N ASP A 102 -12.39 7.11 -16.27
CA ASP A 102 -12.08 6.49 -14.98
C ASP A 102 -11.19 5.26 -15.23
N GLU A 103 -10.27 5.01 -14.30
CA GLU A 103 -9.29 3.93 -14.41
C GLU A 103 -9.92 2.53 -14.25
N THR A 104 -11.26 2.44 -14.17
CA THR A 104 -11.97 1.19 -13.85
C THR A 104 -12.35 0.33 -15.06
N GLY A 105 -11.80 0.63 -16.23
CA GLY A 105 -12.14 -0.05 -17.48
C GLY A 105 -11.11 -1.05 -18.00
N LEU A 106 -10.64 -2.03 -17.21
CA LEU A 106 -9.94 -3.24 -17.69
C LEU A 106 -9.93 -4.33 -16.60
N PHE A 107 -10.97 -5.16 -16.59
CA PHE A 107 -10.95 -6.50 -15.98
C PHE A 107 -11.35 -7.54 -17.02
#